data_AF-A0A3N5RQ67-F1
#
_entry.id   AF-A0A3N5RQ67-F1
#
_cell.length_a   1.000
_cell.length_b   1.000
_cell.length_c   1.000
_cell.angle_alpha   90.00
_cell.angle_beta   90.00
_cell.angle_gamma   90.00
#
_symmetry.space_group_name_H-M   'P 1'
#
loop_
_entity.id
_entity.type
_entity.pdbx_description
1 polymer ?
#
loop_
_entity_poly.entity_id
_entity_poly.type
_entity_poly.pdbx_seq_one_letter_code
_entity_poly.pdbx_strand_id
1 'polypeptide(L)' 'EAAVRVQRLKRPEAMTASEYALRLEQAGLPSKQVQNLTHLFEKARYGNHESGSQDIQEAISCLSAIQRALEKKE' A
#
# COMPACT_ATOMS: atom_id res chain seq x y z
N GLU A 1 27.34 -0.22 -26.01
CA GLU A 1 27.13 -1.35 -25.09
C GLU A 1 26.46 -0.82 -23.82
N ALA A 2 25.24 -1.26 -23.52
CA ALA A 2 24.61 -1.12 -22.21
C ALA A 2 23.44 -2.12 -22.16
N ALA A 3 23.78 -3.40 -21.98
CA ALA A 3 22.80 -4.43 -21.72
C ALA A 3 22.13 -4.11 -20.38
N VAL A 4 20.90 -3.58 -20.43
CA VAL A 4 20.05 -3.41 -19.25
C VAL A 4 19.87 -4.80 -18.64
N ARG A 5 20.60 -5.05 -17.55
CA ARG A 5 20.51 -6.28 -16.77
C ARG A 5 19.20 -6.20 -16.01
N VAL A 6 18.11 -6.62 -16.65
CA VAL A 6 16.82 -6.85 -16.00
C VAL A 6 17.02 -8.01 -15.03
N GLN A 7 17.44 -7.69 -13.82
CA GLN A 7 17.46 -8.62 -12.72
C GLN A 7 16.00 -9.04 -12.54
N ARG A 8 15.67 -10.27 -12.96
CA ARG A 8 14.35 -10.85 -12.72
C ARG A 8 14.20 -11.01 -11.22
N LEU A 9 13.79 -9.92 -10.56
CA LEU A 9 13.23 -9.97 -9.23
C LEU A 9 12.13 -11.02 -9.33
N LYS A 10 12.34 -12.18 -8.72
CA LYS A 10 11.29 -13.17 -8.53
C LYS A 10 10.20 -12.40 -7.80
N ARG A 11 9.16 -11.96 -8.52
CA ARG A 11 8.04 -11.29 -7.88
C ARG A 11 7.50 -12.35 -6.92
N PRO A 12 7.55 -12.12 -5.59
CA PRO A 12 6.63 -12.85 -4.74
C PRO A 12 5.24 -12.66 -5.36
N GLU A 13 4.43 -13.71 -5.29
CA GLU A 13 3.06 -13.83 -5.79
C GLU A 13 2.47 -12.45 -6.11
N ALA A 14 2.17 -12.18 -7.38
CA ALA A 14 1.66 -10.88 -7.80
C ALA A 14 0.35 -10.59 -7.04
N MET A 15 0.49 -9.91 -5.91
CA MET A 15 -0.56 -9.72 -4.94
C MET A 15 -1.31 -8.46 -5.32
N THR A 16 -2.63 -8.55 -5.37
CA THR A 16 -3.47 -7.38 -5.56
C THR A 16 -3.40 -6.48 -4.31
N ALA A 17 -3.63 -5.18 -4.48
CA ALA A 17 -3.66 -4.26 -3.36
C ALA A 17 -4.74 -4.65 -2.33
N SER A 18 -5.83 -5.27 -2.78
CA SER A 18 -6.91 -5.81 -1.95
C SER A 18 -6.48 -7.04 -1.16
N GLU A 19 -5.75 -7.98 -1.77
CA GLU A 19 -5.19 -9.11 -1.01
C GLU A 19 -4.19 -8.60 0.03
N TYR A 20 -3.36 -7.60 -0.33
CA TYR A 20 -2.37 -7.04 0.61
C TYR A 20 -3.08 -6.43 1.83
N ALA A 21 -4.16 -5.69 1.59
CA ALA A 21 -5.04 -5.21 2.65
C ALA A 21 -5.55 -6.35 3.54
N LEU A 22 -6.07 -7.42 2.93
CA LEU A 22 -6.62 -8.55 3.68
C LEU A 22 -5.56 -9.21 4.58
N ARG A 23 -4.31 -9.35 4.11
CA ARG A 23 -3.22 -9.89 4.94
C ARG A 23 -2.88 -8.97 6.11
N LEU A 24 -2.91 -7.65 5.91
CA LEU A 24 -2.68 -6.69 6.99
C LEU A 24 -3.81 -6.74 8.03
N GLU A 25 -5.06 -6.86 7.59
CA GLU A 25 -6.22 -7.06 8.49
C GLU A 25 -6.09 -8.34 9.31
N GLN A 26 -5.70 -9.45 8.67
CA GLN A 26 -5.43 -10.72 9.35
C GLN A 26 -4.25 -10.62 10.32
N ALA A 27 -3.28 -9.75 10.04
CA ALA A 27 -2.20 -9.42 10.95
C ALA A 27 -2.65 -8.51 12.11
N GLY A 28 -3.94 -8.18 12.24
CA GLY A 28 -4.50 -7.38 13.34
C GLY A 28 -4.33 -5.87 13.17
N LEU A 29 -4.04 -5.41 11.95
CA LEU A 29 -4.01 -3.98 11.63
C LEU A 29 -5.43 -3.43 11.44
N PRO A 30 -5.62 -2.12 11.65
CA PRO A 30 -6.96 -1.55 11.63
C PRO A 30 -7.52 -1.51 10.20
N SER A 31 -8.58 -2.30 9.99
CA SER A 31 -9.26 -2.54 8.70
C SER A 31 -9.55 -1.31 7.87
N LYS A 32 -10.08 -0.25 8.50
CA LYS A 32 -10.52 0.95 7.78
C LYS A 32 -9.35 1.71 7.15
N GLN A 33 -8.23 1.82 7.85
CA GLN A 33 -7.03 2.52 7.39
C GLN A 33 -6.33 1.73 6.28
N VAL A 34 -6.32 0.41 6.42
CA VAL A 34 -5.77 -0.50 5.43
C VAL A 34 -6.58 -0.46 4.13
N GLN A 35 -7.92 -0.48 4.21
CA GLN A 35 -8.80 -0.37 3.04
C GLN A 35 -8.70 1.01 2.37
N ASN A 36 -8.67 2.11 3.13
CA ASN A 36 -8.47 3.45 2.58
C ASN A 36 -7.14 3.56 1.83
N LEU A 37 -6.06 3.02 2.40
CA LEU A 37 -4.75 3.02 1.76
C LEU A 37 -4.77 2.25 0.43
N THR A 38 -5.42 1.08 0.41
CA THR A 38 -5.59 0.28 -0.83
C THR A 38 -6.36 1.06 -1.90
N HIS A 39 -7.45 1.72 -1.53
CA HIS A 39 -8.22 2.55 -2.46
C HIS A 39 -7.39 3.72 -3.04
N LEU A 40 -6.54 4.35 -2.23
CA LEU A 40 -5.62 5.40 -2.69
C LEU A 40 -4.58 4.84 -3.66
N PHE A 41 -4.03 3.66 -3.40
CA PHE A 41 -3.12 2.98 -4.33
C PHE A 41 -3.79 2.59 -5.64
N GLU A 42 -5.02 2.10 -5.59
CA GLU A 42 -5.80 1.76 -6.78
C GLU A 42 -6.15 3.01 -7.59
N LYS A 43 -6.54 4.10 -6.92
CA LYS A 43 -6.70 5.42 -7.53
C LYS A 43 -5.42 5.92 -8.17
N ALA A 44 -4.26 5.79 -7.53
CA ALA A 44 -2.99 6.21 -8.12
C ALA A 44 -2.56 5.31 -9.28
N ARG A 45 -2.94 4.03 -9.26
CA ARG A 45 -2.55 3.02 -10.26
C ARG A 45 -3.44 3.03 -11.50
N TYR A 46 -4.74 3.19 -11.32
CA TYR A 46 -5.76 3.12 -12.38
C TYR A 46 -6.37 4.48 -12.69
N GLY A 47 -6.25 5.44 -11.78
CA GLY A 47 -6.69 6.80 -12.02
C GLY A 47 -5.77 7.47 -13.02
N ASN A 48 -6.37 8.09 -14.02
CA ASN A 48 -5.67 8.85 -15.04
C ASN A 48 -5.28 10.26 -14.54
N HIS A 49 -5.08 10.43 -13.23
CA HIS A 49 -4.84 11.69 -12.53
C HIS A 49 -3.73 11.52 -11.48
N GLU A 50 -2.86 12.52 -11.37
CA GLU A 50 -1.83 12.55 -10.33
C GLU A 50 -2.47 12.64 -8.95
N SER A 51 -1.94 11.90 -7.96
CA SER A 51 -2.44 11.98 -6.59
C SER A 51 -2.33 13.42 -6.08
N GLY A 52 -3.46 14.01 -5.71
CA GLY A 52 -3.50 15.37 -5.20
C GLY A 52 -2.98 15.46 -3.77
N SER A 53 -2.78 16.67 -3.26
CA SER A 53 -2.34 16.89 -1.88
C SER A 53 -3.25 16.22 -0.85
N GLN A 54 -4.56 16.08 -1.13
CA GLN A 54 -5.50 15.41 -0.25
C GLN A 54 -5.26 13.89 -0.19
N ASP A 55 -5.07 13.23 -1.34
CA ASP A 55 -4.75 11.81 -1.41
C ASP A 55 -3.43 11.50 -0.68
N ILE A 56 -2.44 12.40 -0.79
CA ILE A 56 -1.16 12.29 -0.09
C ILE A 56 -1.37 12.40 1.44
N GLN A 57 -2.15 13.39 1.91
CA GLN A 57 -2.42 13.52 3.34
C GLN A 57 -3.20 12.33 3.91
N GLU A 58 -4.17 11.79 3.16
CA GLU A 58 -4.88 10.57 3.57
C GLU A 58 -3.95 9.36 3.62
N ALA A 59 -3.04 9.21 2.65
CA ALA A 59 -2.05 8.13 2.65
C ALA A 59 -1.13 8.22 3.86
N ILE A 60 -0.62 9.42 4.18
CA ILE A 60 0.22 9.65 5.36
C ILE A 60 -0.56 9.31 6.64
N SER A 61 -1.81 9.74 6.75
CA SER A 61 -2.65 9.45 7.92
C SER A 61 -2.88 7.96 8.11
N CYS A 62 -3.17 7.23 7.03
CA CYS A 62 -3.32 5.77 7.07
C CYS A 62 -2.02 5.08 7.48
N LEU A 63 -0.87 5.47 6.90
CA LEU A 63 0.43 4.90 7.23
C LEU A 63 0.83 5.17 8.68
N SER A 64 0.62 6.38 9.20
CA SER A 64 0.89 6.71 10.61
C SER A 64 -0.01 5.93 11.57
N ALA A 65 -1.28 5.70 11.21
CA ALA A 65 -2.17 4.89 12.04
C ALA A 65 -1.78 3.41 12.05
N ILE A 66 -1.35 2.87 10.89
CA ILE A 66 -0.81 1.51 10.77
C ILE A 66 0.47 1.38 11.60
N GLN A 67 1.40 2.33 11.48
CA GLN A 67 2.65 2.34 12.26
C GLN A 67 2.37 2.31 13.77
N ARG A 68 1.49 3.19 14.27
CA ARG A 68 1.10 3.20 15.69
C ARG A 68 0.45 1.90 16.15
N ALA A 69 -0.31 1.26 15.28
CA ALA A 69 -0.93 -0.03 15.59
C ALA A 69 0.12 -1.15 15.70
N LEU A 70 1.20 -1.08 14.93
CA LEU A 70 2.34 -1.99 15.04
C LEU A 70 3.17 -1.72 16.29
N GLU A 71 3.45 -0.45 16.61
CA GLU A 71 4.19 -0.06 17.82
C GLU A 71 3.47 -0.49 19.12
N LYS A 72 2.14 -0.56 19.11
CA LYS A 72 1.36 -1.07 20.25
C LYS A 72 1.35 -2.60 20.37
N LYS A 73 1.83 -3.30 19.34
CA LYS A 73 1.79 -4.76 19.25
C LYS A 73 3.10 -5.42 19.66
N GLU A 74 4.15 -4.64 19.94
CA GLU A 74 5.40 -5.05 20.59
C GLU A 74 5.30 -4.94 22.12
#